data_AF-A0A8S3RZ65-F1
#
_entry.id   AF-A0A8S3RZ65-F1
#
_cell.length_a   1.000
_cell.length_b   1.000
_cell.length_c   1.000
_cell.angle_alpha   90.00
_cell.angle_beta   90.00
_cell.angle_gamma   90.00
#
_symmetry.space_group_name_H-M   'P 1'
#
loop_
_entity.id
_entity.type
_entity.pdbx_description
1 polymer ?
#
loop_
_entity_poly.entity_id
_entity_poly.type
_entity_poly.pdbx_seq_one_letter_code
_entity_poly.pdbx_strand_id
1 'polypeptide(L)'
;MFPNSVSSPWELLKDLVYLPYWQLYGELNLEQIEGTEPSKCTKDPQLYTNGTMDRCPEKTSFNMIMPAVYLILTNILLVNIIIAIFSQTFQNVQNNSEMIYKFHRYALVYEYHDRPMFPIPIVIHLWRIILFWYDKRGPTKDILKEIDSTPTQQDIKGFTNRNARNERIVDSGDSKFRKSIISCSTR
;
A
#
# COMPACT_ATOMS: atom_id res chain seq x y z
N MET A 1 -1.05 38.19 -20.58
CA MET A 1 -2.30 38.20 -19.77
C MET A 1 -3.38 38.97 -20.51
N PHE A 2 -4.64 38.56 -20.40
CA PHE A 2 -5.80 39.16 -21.09
C PHE A 2 -6.58 40.10 -20.16
N PRO A 3 -6.41 41.43 -20.24
CA PRO A 3 -7.23 42.36 -19.45
C PRO A 3 -8.66 42.42 -20.02
N ASN A 4 -9.70 42.21 -19.22
CA ASN A 4 -11.12 42.26 -19.61
C ASN A 4 -11.60 41.16 -20.58
N SER A 5 -11.49 39.89 -20.19
CA SER A 5 -12.23 38.81 -20.85
C SER A 5 -13.67 38.73 -20.32
N VAL A 6 -14.62 38.35 -21.17
CA VAL A 6 -16.05 38.24 -20.84
C VAL A 6 -16.39 36.88 -20.17
N SER A 7 -15.37 36.17 -19.70
CA SER A 7 -15.46 34.79 -19.21
C SER A 7 -15.90 34.69 -17.75
N SER A 8 -16.46 33.54 -17.39
CA SER A 8 -16.86 33.23 -16.01
C SER A 8 -15.64 33.19 -15.08
N PRO A 9 -15.73 33.64 -13.81
CA PRO A 9 -14.62 33.58 -12.85
C PRO A 9 -14.02 32.18 -12.69
N TRP A 10 -14.84 31.13 -12.87
CA TRP A 10 -14.38 29.74 -12.75
C TRP A 10 -13.46 29.33 -13.91
N GLU A 11 -13.72 29.81 -15.11
CA GLU A 11 -12.88 29.54 -16.28
C GLU A 11 -11.53 30.26 -16.15
N LEU A 12 -11.55 31.50 -15.66
CA LEU A 12 -10.34 32.24 -15.35
C LEU A 12 -9.46 31.56 -14.30
N LEU A 13 -10.07 31.03 -13.25
CA LEU A 13 -9.35 30.28 -12.22
C LEU A 13 -8.75 29.00 -12.79
N LYS A 14 -9.51 28.27 -13.61
CA LYS A 14 -9.02 27.07 -14.28
C LYS A 14 -7.80 27.39 -15.13
N ASP A 15 -7.86 28.42 -15.97
CA ASP A 15 -6.75 28.79 -16.85
C ASP A 15 -5.52 29.27 -16.05
N LEU A 16 -5.74 30.01 -14.95
CA LEU A 16 -4.67 30.48 -14.08
C LEU A 16 -3.91 29.32 -13.41
N VAL A 17 -4.57 28.21 -13.09
CA VAL A 17 -3.94 27.04 -12.47
C VAL A 17 -3.41 26.06 -13.51
N TYR A 18 -4.14 25.87 -14.59
CA TYR A 18 -3.85 24.87 -15.62
C TYR A 18 -2.62 25.23 -16.46
N LEU A 19 -2.45 26.50 -16.86
CA LEU A 19 -1.28 26.95 -17.62
C LEU A 19 0.05 26.69 -16.88
N PRO A 20 0.27 27.21 -15.65
CA PRO A 20 1.54 27.01 -14.94
C PRO A 20 1.76 25.56 -14.51
N TYR A 21 0.69 24.78 -14.31
CA TYR A 21 0.78 23.35 -14.05
C TYR A 21 1.46 22.62 -15.22
N TRP A 22 0.99 22.81 -16.46
CA TRP A 22 1.61 22.18 -17.63
C TRP A 22 3.01 22.70 -17.94
N GLN A 23 3.27 23.98 -17.66
CA GLN A 23 4.61 24.56 -17.76
C GLN A 23 5.61 23.86 -16.84
N LEU A 24 5.19 23.41 -15.65
CA LEU A 24 6.03 22.64 -14.75
C LEU A 24 6.46 21.28 -15.34
N TYR A 25 5.61 20.67 -16.15
CA TYR A 25 5.91 19.42 -16.86
C TYR A 25 6.67 19.63 -18.18
N GLY A 26 6.99 20.88 -18.55
CA GLY A 26 7.75 21.23 -19.75
C GLY A 26 6.91 21.57 -20.98
N GLU A 27 5.57 21.59 -20.87
CA GLU A 27 4.70 22.05 -21.94
C GLU A 27 4.48 23.56 -21.84
N LEU A 28 5.26 24.31 -22.62
CA LEU A 28 5.30 25.79 -22.53
C LEU A 28 4.21 26.48 -23.37
N ASN A 29 3.67 25.82 -24.40
CA ASN A 29 2.66 26.34 -25.33
C ASN A 29 2.92 27.80 -25.74
N LEU A 30 4.15 28.09 -26.18
CA LEU A 30 4.63 29.44 -26.53
C LEU A 30 3.75 30.12 -27.57
N GLU A 31 3.20 29.35 -28.50
CA GLU A 31 2.30 29.83 -29.56
C GLU A 31 1.02 30.46 -28.99
N GLN A 32 0.50 29.94 -27.87
CA GLN A 32 -0.67 30.47 -27.18
C GLN A 32 -0.35 31.73 -26.37
N ILE A 33 0.89 31.85 -25.86
CA ILE A 33 1.34 33.00 -25.07
C ILE A 33 1.74 34.18 -25.97
N GLU A 34 2.38 33.89 -27.11
CA GLU A 34 2.82 34.87 -28.09
C GLU A 34 1.73 35.26 -29.10
N GLY A 35 0.66 34.47 -29.20
CA GLY A 35 -0.45 34.71 -30.13
C GLY A 35 -0.02 34.62 -31.58
N THR A 36 0.94 33.73 -31.88
CA THR A 36 1.57 33.63 -33.21
C THR A 36 0.70 32.83 -34.19
N GLU A 37 -0.30 32.08 -33.71
CA GLU A 37 -1.32 31.45 -34.56
C GLU A 37 -2.52 32.39 -34.81
N PRO A 38 -2.64 33.02 -36.00
CA PRO A 38 -3.76 33.90 -36.33
C PRO A 38 -5.09 33.16 -36.56
N SER A 39 -5.09 31.83 -36.54
CA SER A 39 -6.27 30.99 -36.81
C SER A 39 -7.18 30.78 -35.61
N LYS A 40 -6.68 30.99 -34.38
CA LYS A 40 -7.41 30.70 -33.13
C LYS A 40 -7.76 31.94 -32.31
N CYS A 41 -7.25 33.12 -32.66
CA CYS A 41 -7.48 34.34 -31.90
C CYS A 41 -7.71 35.56 -32.79
N THR A 42 -8.44 36.55 -32.28
CA THR A 42 -8.75 37.81 -32.96
C THR A 42 -8.35 39.03 -32.12
N LYS A 43 -8.06 40.15 -32.79
CA LYS A 43 -7.85 41.46 -32.15
C LYS A 43 -9.08 42.37 -32.26
N ASP A 44 -10.10 41.96 -33.02
CA ASP A 44 -11.30 42.76 -33.26
C ASP A 44 -12.25 42.71 -32.05
N PRO A 45 -12.63 43.88 -31.47
CA PRO A 45 -13.57 43.97 -30.35
C PRO A 45 -14.91 43.27 -30.55
N GLN A 46 -15.44 43.27 -31.77
CA GLN A 46 -16.76 42.70 -32.02
C GLN A 46 -16.74 41.16 -31.95
N LEU A 47 -15.66 40.52 -32.42
CA LEU A 47 -15.58 39.06 -32.48
C LEU A 47 -15.30 38.41 -31.12
N TYR A 48 -14.47 39.04 -30.26
CA TYR A 48 -14.21 38.47 -28.93
C TYR A 48 -15.32 38.76 -27.92
N THR A 49 -16.04 39.87 -28.06
CA THR A 49 -17.15 40.21 -27.15
C THR A 49 -18.37 39.32 -27.38
N ASN A 50 -18.55 38.87 -28.63
CA ASN A 50 -19.61 37.93 -29.01
C ASN A 50 -19.23 36.45 -28.72
N GLY A 51 -18.03 36.18 -28.19
CA GLY A 51 -17.56 34.83 -27.86
C GLY A 51 -17.29 33.93 -29.06
N THR A 52 -17.26 34.47 -30.29
CA THR A 52 -17.00 33.69 -31.51
C THR A 52 -15.54 33.25 -31.65
N MET A 53 -14.60 34.03 -31.13
CA MET A 53 -13.16 33.73 -31.14
C MET A 53 -12.48 34.36 -29.92
N ASP A 54 -11.43 33.73 -29.41
CA ASP A 54 -10.68 34.25 -28.26
C ASP A 54 -9.85 35.49 -28.62
N ARG A 55 -9.61 36.36 -27.64
CA ARG A 55 -8.76 37.54 -27.82
C ARG A 55 -7.30 37.11 -27.97
N CYS A 56 -6.55 37.67 -28.92
CA CYS A 56 -5.12 37.42 -28.99
C CYS A 56 -4.35 38.08 -27.83
N PRO A 57 -3.30 37.43 -27.30
CA PRO A 57 -2.47 38.02 -26.25
C PRO A 57 -1.73 39.24 -26.80
N GLU A 58 -1.54 40.23 -25.94
CA GLU A 58 -0.74 41.40 -26.30
C GLU A 58 0.75 41.03 -26.31
N LYS A 59 1.47 41.40 -27.37
CA LYS A 59 2.92 41.18 -27.47
C LYS A 59 3.65 42.17 -26.56
N THR A 60 3.76 41.82 -25.28
CA THR A 60 4.58 42.52 -24.29
C THR A 60 5.69 41.61 -23.79
N SER A 61 6.88 42.15 -23.56
CA SER A 61 8.03 41.38 -23.07
C SER A 61 7.76 40.69 -21.73
N PHE A 62 6.88 41.27 -20.89
CA PHE A 62 6.46 40.69 -19.61
C PHE A 62 5.78 39.33 -19.75
N ASN A 63 5.00 39.10 -20.82
CA ASN A 63 4.31 37.83 -21.03
C ASN A 63 5.29 36.67 -21.28
N MET A 64 6.51 36.96 -21.77
CA MET A 64 7.57 35.97 -21.96
C MET A 64 8.47 35.83 -20.72
N ILE A 65 8.78 36.96 -20.07
CA ILE A 65 9.71 36.99 -18.93
C ILE A 65 9.10 36.36 -17.67
N MET A 66 7.81 36.62 -17.38
CA MET A 66 7.14 36.08 -16.19
C MET A 66 7.15 34.54 -16.10
N PRO A 67 6.70 33.80 -17.13
CA PRO A 67 6.76 32.34 -17.08
C PRO A 67 8.20 31.81 -17.04
N ALA A 68 9.15 32.48 -17.70
CA ALA A 68 10.56 32.09 -17.65
C ALA A 68 11.15 32.18 -16.23
N VAL A 69 10.91 33.29 -15.52
CA VAL A 69 11.34 33.45 -14.12
C VAL A 69 10.61 32.46 -13.21
N TYR A 70 9.32 32.24 -13.41
CA TYR A 70 8.55 31.24 -12.67
C TYR A 70 9.13 29.83 -12.81
N LEU A 71 9.52 29.42 -14.02
CA LEU A 71 10.14 28.13 -14.26
C LEU A 71 11.49 28.00 -13.57
N ILE A 72 12.32 29.04 -13.62
CA ILE A 72 13.64 29.03 -12.96
C ILE A 72 13.46 28.92 -11.43
N LEU A 73 12.60 29.75 -10.86
CA LEU A 73 12.32 29.74 -9.42
C LEU A 73 11.76 28.39 -8.99
N THR A 74 10.76 27.87 -9.70
CA THR A 74 10.12 26.61 -9.33
C THR A 74 11.08 25.45 -9.48
N ASN A 75 11.88 25.36 -10.55
CA ASN A 75 12.85 24.27 -10.69
C ASN A 75 13.91 24.27 -9.59
N ILE A 76 14.51 25.44 -9.30
CA ILE A 76 15.55 25.53 -8.26
C ILE A 76 14.94 25.28 -6.88
N LEU A 77 13.79 25.88 -6.56
CA LEU A 77 13.12 25.68 -5.27
C LEU A 77 12.62 24.25 -5.09
N LEU A 78 11.95 23.68 -6.10
CA LEU A 78 11.34 22.36 -6.04
C LEU A 78 12.40 21.27 -5.89
N VAL A 79 13.47 21.32 -6.69
CA VAL A 79 14.58 20.35 -6.56
C VAL A 79 15.26 20.49 -5.20
N ASN A 80 15.54 21.71 -4.75
CA ASN A 80 16.20 21.92 -3.46
C ASN A 80 15.34 21.46 -2.28
N ILE A 81 14.04 21.74 -2.30
CA ILE A 81 13.12 21.35 -1.21
C ILE A 81 12.85 19.84 -1.25
N ILE A 82 12.61 19.25 -2.43
CA ILE A 82 12.34 17.80 -2.53
C ILE A 82 13.58 17.00 -2.11
N ILE A 83 14.78 17.39 -2.54
CA ILE A 83 16.02 16.73 -2.11
C ILE A 83 16.21 16.88 -0.59
N ALA A 84 15.92 18.06 -0.02
CA ALA A 84 16.04 18.28 1.42
C ALA A 84 15.07 17.38 2.22
N ILE A 85 13.81 17.30 1.81
CA ILE A 85 12.82 16.43 2.48
C ILE A 85 13.17 14.96 2.27
N PHE A 86 13.56 14.57 1.05
CA PHE A 86 13.91 13.19 0.74
C PHE A 86 15.13 12.73 1.53
N SER A 87 16.17 13.56 1.63
CA SER A 87 17.35 13.24 2.44
C SER A 87 17.03 13.14 3.93
N GLN A 88 16.22 14.07 4.46
CA GLN A 88 15.79 14.03 5.87
C GLN A 88 14.90 12.81 6.19
N THR A 89 13.93 12.52 5.31
CA THR A 89 13.02 11.39 5.49
C THR A 89 13.73 10.07 5.28
N PHE A 90 14.65 9.97 4.31
CA PHE A 90 15.47 8.78 4.08
C PHE A 90 16.28 8.40 5.33
N GLN A 91 16.92 9.37 5.99
CA GLN A 91 17.68 9.09 7.22
C GLN A 91 16.76 8.64 8.38
N ASN A 92 15.63 9.31 8.58
CA ASN A 92 14.68 8.95 9.64
C ASN A 92 14.02 7.58 9.37
N VAL A 93 13.68 7.29 8.11
CA VAL A 93 13.06 6.03 7.70
C VAL A 93 14.08 4.90 7.75
N GLN A 94 15.33 5.10 7.35
CA GLN A 94 16.38 4.09 7.43
C GLN A 94 16.62 3.65 8.88
N ASN A 95 16.74 4.60 9.82
CA ASN A 95 16.94 4.32 11.24
C ASN A 95 15.79 3.48 11.85
N ASN A 96 14.53 3.80 11.50
CA ASN A 96 13.36 3.06 11.99
C ASN A 96 13.14 1.73 11.26
N SER A 97 13.44 1.69 9.95
CA SER A 97 13.27 0.49 9.12
C SER A 97 14.28 -0.58 9.47
N GLU A 98 15.48 -0.24 9.96
CA GLU A 98 16.45 -1.23 10.44
C GLU A 98 15.95 -2.02 11.65
N MET A 99 15.29 -1.34 12.60
CA MET A 99 14.69 -2.00 13.76
C MET A 99 13.55 -2.92 13.32
N ILE A 100 12.66 -2.44 12.45
CA ILE A 100 11.54 -3.22 11.91
C ILE A 100 12.04 -4.42 11.10
N TYR A 101 13.04 -4.23 10.25
CA TYR A 101 13.66 -5.31 9.47
C TYR A 101 14.30 -6.36 10.38
N LYS A 102 15.03 -5.93 11.41
CA LYS A 102 15.59 -6.86 12.42
C LYS A 102 14.46 -7.61 13.13
N PHE A 103 13.40 -6.94 13.56
CA PHE A 103 12.24 -7.58 14.20
C PHE A 103 11.59 -8.63 13.30
N HIS A 104 11.28 -8.30 12.04
CA HIS A 104 10.74 -9.24 11.07
C HIS A 104 11.70 -10.41 10.80
N ARG A 105 13.01 -10.14 10.72
CA ARG A 105 14.03 -11.17 10.53
C ARG A 105 14.12 -12.12 11.72
N TYR A 106 14.06 -11.60 12.94
CA TYR A 106 14.02 -12.44 14.15
C TYR A 106 12.74 -13.28 14.21
N ALA A 107 11.58 -12.70 13.92
CA ALA A 107 10.32 -13.44 13.87
C ALA A 107 10.36 -14.58 12.84
N LEU A 108 10.90 -14.32 11.65
CA LEU A 108 11.10 -15.34 10.61
C LEU A 108 12.04 -16.45 11.10
N VAL A 109 13.21 -16.11 11.63
CA VAL A 109 14.18 -17.12 12.10
C VAL A 109 13.62 -17.94 13.27
N TYR A 110 12.90 -17.30 14.20
CA TYR A 110 12.24 -17.97 15.32
C TYR A 110 11.19 -18.97 14.82
N GLU A 111 10.36 -18.58 13.86
CA GLU A 111 9.36 -19.48 13.27
C GLU A 111 10.01 -20.66 12.51
N TYR A 112 11.12 -20.43 11.81
CA TYR A 112 11.81 -21.48 11.05
C TYR A 112 12.61 -22.46 11.92
N HIS A 113 12.93 -22.12 13.18
CA HIS A 113 13.72 -22.98 14.06
C HIS A 113 13.00 -24.31 14.39
N ASP A 114 11.70 -24.27 14.62
CA ASP A 114 10.91 -25.45 15.02
C ASP A 114 10.18 -26.12 13.84
N ARG A 115 10.34 -25.59 12.62
CA ARG A 115 9.72 -26.14 11.42
C ARG A 115 10.56 -27.32 10.89
N PRO A 116 9.91 -28.41 10.44
CA PRO A 116 10.64 -29.52 9.82
C PRO A 116 11.44 -29.01 8.61
N MET A 117 12.69 -29.46 8.49
CA MET A 117 13.67 -29.02 7.48
C MET A 117 13.22 -29.23 6.03
N PHE A 118 12.24 -30.10 5.80
CA PHE A 118 11.75 -30.43 4.47
C PHE A 118 10.60 -29.52 4.04
N PRO A 119 10.58 -29.03 2.78
CA PRO A 119 9.49 -28.22 2.27
C PRO A 119 8.15 -28.98 2.40
N ILE A 120 7.09 -28.22 2.67
CA ILE A 120 5.70 -28.69 2.86
C ILE A 120 5.30 -29.85 1.91
N PRO A 121 5.57 -29.82 0.59
CA PRO A 121 5.25 -30.95 -0.29
C PRO A 121 5.91 -32.28 0.08
N ILE A 122 7.18 -32.28 0.51
CA ILE A 122 7.94 -33.52 0.76
C ILE A 122 7.45 -34.24 2.03
N VAL A 123 7.10 -33.50 3.07
CA VAL A 123 6.57 -34.07 4.33
C VAL A 123 5.25 -34.81 4.09
N ILE A 124 4.39 -34.25 3.24
CA ILE A 124 3.08 -34.85 2.89
C ILE A 124 3.28 -36.14 2.09
N HIS A 125 4.19 -36.16 1.13
CA HIS A 125 4.48 -37.35 0.35
C HIS A 125 5.09 -38.47 1.20
N LEU A 126 6.04 -38.15 2.08
CA LEU A 126 6.63 -39.12 3.01
C LEU A 126 5.58 -39.71 3.97
N TRP A 127 4.70 -38.87 4.53
CA TRP A 127 3.62 -39.33 5.41
C TRP A 127 2.65 -40.29 4.68
N ARG A 128 2.26 -39.97 3.45
CA ARG A 128 1.42 -40.84 2.61
C ARG A 128 2.08 -42.18 2.31
N ILE A 129 3.37 -42.17 2.00
CA ILE A 129 4.14 -43.39 1.72
C ILE A 129 4.22 -44.23 2.99
N ILE A 130 4.57 -43.63 4.14
CA ILE A 130 4.65 -44.32 5.44
C ILE A 130 3.31 -44.98 5.81
N LEU A 131 2.19 -44.26 5.71
CA LEU A 131 0.86 -44.84 5.96
C LEU A 131 0.53 -46.01 5.03
N PHE A 132 0.89 -45.90 3.75
CA PHE A 132 0.72 -46.97 2.77
C PHE A 132 1.57 -48.21 3.10
N TRP A 133 2.80 -48.03 3.59
CA TRP A 133 3.64 -49.13 4.04
C TRP A 133 3.16 -49.77 5.35
N TYR A 134 2.59 -48.99 6.27
CA TYR A 134 2.02 -49.50 7.52
C TYR A 134 0.75 -50.31 7.29
N ASP A 135 -0.14 -49.86 6.41
CA ASP A 135 -1.37 -50.61 6.05
C ASP A 135 -1.03 -51.95 5.37
N LYS A 136 0.07 -51.99 4.61
CA LYS A 136 0.57 -53.21 3.95
C LYS A 136 1.33 -54.17 4.88
N ARG A 137 1.69 -53.75 6.11
CA ARG A 137 2.43 -54.53 7.13
C ARG A 137 1.58 -54.92 8.35
N GLY A 138 0.25 -54.96 8.26
CA GLY A 138 -0.57 -55.48 9.35
C GLY A 138 -0.77 -57.00 9.28
N PRO A 139 -0.29 -57.77 10.28
CA PRO A 139 -1.11 -58.84 10.84
C PRO A 139 -1.14 -58.73 12.37
N THR A 140 -2.28 -58.29 12.93
CA THR A 140 -2.85 -58.73 14.23
C THR A 140 -4.00 -57.79 14.61
N LYS A 141 -5.18 -57.98 14.01
CA LYS A 141 -6.44 -57.44 14.55
C LYS A 141 -7.00 -58.33 15.68
N ASP A 142 -6.34 -59.44 15.98
CA ASP A 142 -6.87 -60.50 16.85
C ASP A 142 -6.50 -60.29 18.33
N ILE A 143 -5.42 -59.54 18.63
CA ILE A 143 -4.94 -59.30 20.00
C ILE A 143 -5.76 -58.20 20.73
N LEU A 144 -6.40 -57.29 19.98
CA LEU A 144 -7.19 -56.20 20.55
C LEU A 144 -8.58 -56.61 21.04
N LYS A 145 -9.09 -57.79 20.67
CA LYS A 145 -10.38 -58.30 21.18
C LYS A 145 -10.26 -58.94 22.58
N GLU A 146 -9.09 -59.45 22.94
CA GLU A 146 -8.89 -60.10 24.23
C GLU A 146 -8.65 -59.09 25.36
N ILE A 147 -8.03 -57.94 25.03
CA ILE A 147 -7.73 -56.86 25.99
C ILE A 147 -9.01 -56.09 26.42
N ASP A 148 -10.09 -56.11 25.64
CA ASP A 148 -11.36 -55.45 25.98
C ASP A 148 -12.13 -56.13 27.13
N SER A 149 -11.78 -57.37 27.49
CA SER A 149 -12.44 -58.12 28.58
C SER A 149 -11.84 -57.94 29.97
N THR A 150 -10.77 -57.14 30.14
CA THR A 150 -10.14 -56.90 31.46
C THR A 150 -10.71 -55.65 32.16
N PRO A 151 -10.95 -55.70 33.49
CA PRO A 151 -11.75 -54.71 34.21
C PRO A 151 -11.09 -53.31 34.38
N THR A 152 -9.87 -53.12 33.89
CA THR A 152 -9.08 -51.88 33.98
C THR A 152 -9.62 -50.73 33.11
N GLN A 153 -10.57 -50.98 32.20
CA GLN A 153 -11.06 -49.97 31.26
C GLN A 153 -12.08 -48.97 31.87
N GLN A 154 -12.71 -49.29 33.02
CA GLN A 154 -13.67 -48.37 33.65
C GLN A 154 -12.98 -47.16 34.31
N ASP A 155 -11.78 -47.34 34.86
CA ASP A 155 -11.06 -46.26 35.55
C ASP A 155 -10.47 -45.23 34.59
N ILE A 156 -10.06 -45.65 33.39
CA ILE A 156 -9.44 -44.78 32.38
C ILE A 156 -10.47 -43.81 31.78
N LYS A 157 -11.71 -44.27 31.53
CA LYS A 157 -12.80 -43.42 31.02
C LYS A 157 -13.18 -42.30 31.99
N GLY A 158 -13.05 -42.53 33.30
CA GLY A 158 -13.26 -41.52 34.35
C GLY A 158 -12.17 -40.45 34.43
N PHE A 159 -10.96 -40.74 33.92
CA PHE A 159 -9.84 -39.79 33.89
C PHE A 159 -9.89 -38.92 32.63
N THR A 160 -10.22 -39.49 31.46
CA THR A 160 -10.36 -38.74 30.20
C THR A 160 -11.46 -37.69 30.29
N ASN A 161 -12.57 -38.00 30.97
CA ASN A 161 -13.70 -37.08 31.12
C ASN A 161 -13.40 -35.90 32.07
N ARG A 162 -12.44 -36.06 33.00
CA ARG A 162 -11.94 -34.97 33.85
C ARG A 162 -10.98 -34.06 33.09
N ASN A 163 -10.10 -34.61 32.24
CA ASN A 163 -9.20 -33.79 31.42
C ASN A 163 -9.95 -32.98 30.34
N ALA A 164 -10.95 -33.55 29.68
CA ALA A 164 -11.77 -32.82 28.70
C ALA A 164 -12.64 -31.69 29.31
N ARG A 165 -12.82 -31.68 30.65
CA ARG A 165 -13.44 -30.56 31.38
C ARG A 165 -12.42 -29.44 31.66
N ASN A 166 -11.19 -29.81 31.99
CA ASN A 166 -10.12 -28.84 32.25
C ASN A 166 -9.67 -28.10 30.97
N GLU A 167 -9.59 -28.79 29.83
CA GLU A 167 -9.19 -28.16 28.55
C GLU A 167 -10.22 -27.09 28.09
N ARG A 168 -11.52 -27.32 28.31
CA ARG A 168 -12.56 -26.33 28.00
C ARG A 168 -12.49 -25.06 28.87
N ILE A 169 -11.91 -25.12 30.07
CA ILE A 169 -11.73 -23.94 30.95
C ILE A 169 -10.54 -23.10 30.47
N VAL A 170 -9.49 -23.74 29.93
CA VAL A 170 -8.29 -23.06 29.40
C VAL A 170 -8.62 -22.30 28.10
N ASP A 171 -9.39 -22.91 27.19
CA ASP A 171 -9.80 -22.24 25.94
C ASP A 171 -10.74 -21.04 26.18
N SER A 172 -11.57 -21.10 27.23
CA SER A 172 -12.40 -19.96 27.63
C SER A 172 -11.56 -18.81 28.21
N GLY A 173 -10.38 -19.08 28.76
CA GLY A 173 -9.44 -18.07 29.25
C GLY A 173 -8.69 -17.36 28.11
N ASP A 174 -8.21 -18.13 27.13
CA ASP A 174 -7.43 -17.60 26.00
C ASP A 174 -8.28 -16.70 25.07
N SER A 175 -9.56 -17.02 24.88
CA SER A 175 -10.48 -16.19 24.09
C SER A 175 -10.78 -14.81 24.71
N LYS A 176 -10.76 -14.70 26.05
CA LYS A 176 -10.90 -13.41 26.76
C LYS A 176 -9.62 -12.59 26.68
N PHE A 177 -8.46 -13.24 26.77
CA PHE A 177 -7.16 -12.58 26.67
C PHE A 177 -6.91 -12.00 25.27
N ARG A 178 -7.26 -12.76 24.22
CA ARG A 178 -7.13 -12.34 22.82
C ARG A 178 -8.02 -11.13 22.47
N LYS A 179 -9.20 -11.00 23.09
CA LYS A 179 -10.07 -9.81 22.94
C LYS A 179 -9.54 -8.58 23.68
N SER A 180 -8.83 -8.76 24.79
CA SER A 180 -8.24 -7.65 25.55
C SER A 180 -7.03 -7.03 24.85
N ILE A 181 -6.23 -7.81 24.11
CA ILE A 181 -5.06 -7.30 23.37
C ILE A 181 -5.47 -6.48 22.15
N ILE A 182 -6.55 -6.87 21.46
CA ILE A 182 -7.06 -6.12 20.29
C ILE A 182 -7.54 -4.71 20.70
N SER A 183 -8.08 -4.56 21.92
CA SER A 183 -8.56 -3.26 22.44
C SER A 183 -7.44 -2.26 22.76
N CYS A 184 -6.20 -2.69 22.98
CA CYS A 184 -5.05 -1.79 23.21
C CYS A 184 -4.35 -1.35 21.92
N SER A 185 -4.64 -2.00 20.79
CA SER A 185 -4.03 -1.66 19.49
C SER A 185 -4.82 -0.58 18.72
N THR A 186 -5.97 -0.12 19.24
CA THR A 186 -6.86 0.84 18.55
C THR A 186 -7.04 2.16 19.31
N ARG A 187 -6.15 2.50 20.24
CA ARG A 187 -6.16 3.80 20.93
C ARG A 187 -4.80 4.48 20.83
#